data_AF-A0A972RYZ4-F1
#
_entry.id   AF-A0A972RYZ4-F1
#
_cell.length_a   1.000
_cell.length_b   1.000
_cell.length_c   1.000
_cell.angle_alpha   90.00
_cell.angle_beta   90.00
_cell.angle_gamma   90.00
#
_symmetry.space_group_name_H-M   'P 1'
#
loop_
_entity.id
_entity.type
_entity.pdbx_description
1 polymer ?
#
loop_
_entity_poly.entity_id
_entity_poly.type
_entity_poly.pdbx_seq_one_letter_code
_entity_poly.pdbx_strand_id
1 'polypeptide(L)'
;MKKLVFLLLGGLLVSWGGWSLAEEKKALTELKVPVVKEYEVKMGKVAFPHARHFLDAGYSCGTCHHEKKSKVDGKMVPTPMSVEKVKALYAEGKSPFQCKTCHGDLKKAQFKKLFHSNCLSCHKAMKAEGKKLPTKCRDCHVKTKKVRKAVEGC
;
A
#
# COMPACT_ATOMS: atom_id res chain seq x y z
N MET A 1 -20.49 49.41 -36.94
CA MET A 1 -21.20 49.59 -38.22
C MET A 1 -20.30 49.09 -39.35
N LYS A 2 -20.87 48.31 -40.29
CA LYS A 2 -20.34 47.86 -41.59
C LYS A 2 -19.35 46.67 -41.55
N LYS A 3 -19.54 45.51 -42.18
CA LYS A 3 -20.63 44.92 -43.00
C LYS A 3 -20.47 43.38 -42.97
N LEU A 4 -21.62 42.70 -43.08
CA LEU A 4 -21.81 41.27 -43.33
C LEU A 4 -21.29 40.80 -44.71
N VAL A 5 -21.52 39.49 -44.96
CA VAL A 5 -21.60 38.74 -46.24
C VAL A 5 -20.23 38.18 -46.71
N PHE A 6 -19.99 36.88 -46.92
CA PHE A 6 -20.78 35.85 -47.60
C PHE A 6 -20.56 34.43 -47.07
N LEU A 7 -21.69 33.73 -47.00
CA LEU A 7 -21.88 32.28 -46.92
C LEU A 7 -21.59 31.64 -48.29
N LEU A 8 -21.16 30.37 -48.29
CA LEU A 8 -21.15 29.38 -49.38
C LEU A 8 -19.93 29.34 -50.32
N LEU A 9 -19.01 28.43 -50.03
CA LEU A 9 -18.45 27.50 -51.02
C LEU A 9 -18.18 26.18 -50.30
N GLY A 10 -19.15 25.27 -50.41
CA GLY A 10 -18.99 23.89 -49.99
C GLY A 10 -18.12 23.11 -50.97
N GLY A 11 -17.51 22.04 -50.47
CA GLY A 11 -17.08 20.91 -51.28
C GLY A 11 -15.57 20.70 -51.33
N LEU A 12 -15.16 19.53 -50.83
CA LEU A 12 -13.86 18.86 -51.01
C LEU A 12 -12.66 19.41 -50.23
N LEU A 13 -12.40 18.79 -49.08
CA LEU A 13 -11.22 17.91 -48.94
C LEU A 13 -11.46 16.99 -47.74
N VAL A 14 -12.04 15.83 -48.05
CA VAL A 14 -11.93 14.63 -47.22
C VAL A 14 -10.46 14.21 -47.22
N SER A 15 -10.04 13.60 -46.12
CA SER A 15 -8.80 12.84 -45.92
C SER A 15 -7.53 13.62 -45.57
N TRP A 16 -7.21 13.61 -44.28
CA TRP A 16 -6.02 12.97 -43.69
C TRP A 16 -5.58 13.74 -42.45
N GLY A 17 -5.78 13.09 -41.32
CA GLY A 17 -5.42 13.60 -40.00
C GLY A 17 -6.08 12.85 -38.86
N GLY A 18 -6.65 11.66 -39.11
CA GLY A 18 -6.92 10.68 -38.07
C GLY A 18 -5.60 10.08 -37.60
N TRP A 19 -4.79 10.87 -36.88
CA TRP A 19 -3.68 10.33 -36.10
C TRP A 19 -4.15 10.14 -34.66
N SER A 20 -4.48 8.87 -34.40
CA SER A 20 -4.14 8.16 -33.17
C SER A 20 -4.59 8.77 -31.85
N LEU A 21 -5.89 8.61 -31.55
CA LEU A 21 -6.29 8.22 -30.19
C LEU A 21 -6.05 6.71 -30.04
N ALA A 22 -4.79 6.31 -30.08
CA ALA A 22 -4.38 4.94 -29.79
C ALA A 22 -3.18 5.01 -28.87
N GLU A 23 -3.43 4.54 -27.65
CA GLU A 23 -2.46 3.80 -26.87
C GLU A 23 -1.41 4.60 -26.09
N GLU A 24 -1.85 5.21 -24.98
CA GLU A 24 -1.06 5.11 -23.74
C GLU A 24 -1.94 4.75 -22.54
N LYS A 25 -2.78 3.73 -22.70
CA LYS A 25 -3.11 2.88 -21.56
C LYS A 25 -1.98 1.89 -21.43
N LYS A 26 -0.83 2.37 -20.93
CA LYS A 26 0.25 1.50 -20.48
C LYS A 26 -0.40 0.50 -19.54
N ALA A 27 -0.54 -0.74 -20.02
CA ALA A 27 -1.16 -1.81 -19.28
C ALA A 27 -0.51 -1.81 -17.91
N LEU A 28 -1.31 -1.57 -16.87
CA LEU A 28 -0.95 -1.92 -15.52
C LEU A 28 -0.75 -3.43 -15.61
N THR A 29 0.51 -3.84 -15.82
CA THR A 29 0.93 -5.21 -15.72
C THR A 29 0.39 -5.67 -14.39
N GLU A 30 -0.58 -6.59 -14.45
CA GLU A 30 -1.21 -7.16 -13.28
C GLU A 30 -0.08 -7.63 -12.37
N LEU A 31 0.16 -6.89 -11.29
CA LEU A 31 1.18 -7.22 -10.32
C LEU A 31 0.71 -8.53 -9.72
N LYS A 32 1.22 -9.65 -10.25
CA LYS A 32 1.06 -10.98 -9.68
C LYS A 32 1.79 -10.95 -8.35
N VAL A 33 1.14 -10.40 -7.31
CA VAL A 33 1.63 -10.48 -5.95
C VAL A 33 1.61 -11.97 -5.63
N PRO A 34 2.76 -12.62 -5.43
CA PRO A 34 2.77 -14.03 -5.12
C PRO A 34 1.99 -14.21 -3.81
N VAL A 35 0.87 -14.93 -3.92
CA VAL A 35 -0.02 -15.23 -2.81
C VAL A 35 0.83 -15.84 -1.71
N VAL A 36 1.04 -15.08 -0.64
CA VAL A 36 1.58 -15.61 0.62
C VAL A 36 0.64 -16.72 1.06
N LYS A 37 1.20 -17.87 1.44
CA LYS A 37 0.44 -19.03 1.93
C LYS A 37 -0.68 -18.55 2.85
N GLU A 38 -1.92 -18.66 2.39
CA GLU A 38 -3.05 -18.13 3.14
C GLU A 38 -3.31 -19.06 4.33
N TYR A 39 -3.18 -18.52 5.54
CA TYR A 39 -3.46 -19.27 6.75
C TYR A 39 -4.93 -19.10 7.11
N GLU A 40 -5.62 -20.21 7.38
CA GLU A 40 -6.91 -20.13 8.06
C GLU A 40 -6.73 -19.49 9.44
N VAL A 41 -7.31 -18.30 9.61
CA VAL A 41 -7.25 -17.52 10.85
C VAL A 41 -8.58 -17.60 11.58
N LYS A 42 -8.54 -17.77 12.91
CA LYS A 42 -9.75 -17.85 13.76
C LYS A 42 -10.49 -16.51 13.84
N MET A 43 -9.83 -15.43 13.47
CA MET A 43 -10.34 -14.05 13.51
C MET A 43 -10.41 -13.52 12.08
N GLY A 44 -11.31 -12.56 11.81
CA GLY A 44 -11.46 -11.98 10.47
C GLY A 44 -10.18 -11.33 9.94
N LYS A 45 -10.08 -11.16 8.62
CA LYS A 45 -8.96 -10.46 7.97
C LYS A 45 -8.87 -9.03 8.51
N VAL A 46 -7.64 -8.53 8.63
CA VAL A 46 -7.36 -7.15 9.04
C VAL A 46 -7.15 -6.32 7.79
N ALA A 47 -7.91 -5.23 7.66
CA ALA A 47 -7.69 -4.24 6.61
C ALA A 47 -6.62 -3.25 7.09
N PHE A 48 -5.66 -2.90 6.22
CA PHE A 48 -4.60 -1.97 6.54
C PHE A 48 -4.52 -0.83 5.51
N PRO A 49 -5.17 0.32 5.77
CA PRO A 49 -5.12 1.45 4.85
C PRO A 49 -3.77 2.19 4.98
N HIS A 50 -2.88 2.10 3.99
CA HIS A 50 -1.58 2.79 4.04
C HIS A 50 -1.75 4.30 4.10
N ALA A 51 -2.72 4.87 3.36
CA ALA A 51 -3.01 6.30 3.35
C ALA A 51 -3.22 6.87 4.77
N ARG A 52 -3.91 6.13 5.66
CA ARG A 52 -4.17 6.57 7.05
C ARG A 52 -2.89 6.60 7.90
N HIS A 53 -1.94 5.71 7.62
CA HIS A 53 -0.71 5.60 8.39
C HIS A 53 0.39 6.52 7.83
N PHE A 54 0.43 6.70 6.51
CA PHE A 54 1.44 7.51 5.83
C PHE A 54 1.01 8.98 5.71
N LEU A 55 -0.14 9.25 5.07
CA LEU A 55 -0.60 10.61 4.79
C LEU A 55 -1.19 11.27 6.04
N ASP A 56 -2.11 10.57 6.72
CA ASP A 56 -2.86 11.20 7.83
C ASP A 56 -2.05 11.21 9.15
N ALA A 57 -1.27 10.15 9.41
CA ALA A 57 -0.49 10.01 10.64
C ALA A 57 1.00 10.38 10.50
N GLY A 58 1.49 10.62 9.27
CA GLY A 58 2.84 11.11 9.01
C GLY A 58 3.97 10.11 9.27
N TYR A 59 3.69 8.80 9.32
CA TYR A 59 4.75 7.79 9.48
C TYR A 59 5.49 7.55 8.18
N SER A 60 6.78 7.20 8.26
CA SER A 60 7.57 6.88 7.08
C SER A 60 7.39 5.41 6.67
N CYS A 61 7.73 5.09 5.41
CA CYS A 61 7.76 3.71 4.92
C CYS A 61 8.64 2.82 5.82
N GLY A 62 9.74 3.39 6.31
CA GLY A 62 10.71 2.76 7.20
C GLY A 62 10.20 2.42 8.59
N THR A 63 9.09 3.01 9.04
CA THR A 63 8.46 2.67 10.33
C THR A 63 8.04 1.20 10.36
N CYS A 64 7.54 0.68 9.24
CA CYS A 64 7.10 -0.71 9.10
C CYS A 64 8.04 -1.54 8.21
N HIS A 65 8.40 -1.01 7.04
CA HIS A 65 9.34 -1.62 6.10
C HIS A 65 10.76 -1.18 6.44
N HIS A 66 11.27 -1.76 7.53
CA HIS A 66 12.59 -1.48 8.07
C HIS A 66 13.63 -2.44 7.52
N GLU A 67 14.89 -2.00 7.49
CA GLU A 67 16.02 -2.88 7.24
C GLU A 67 16.40 -3.65 8.50
N LYS A 68 16.52 -2.92 9.61
CA LYS A 68 16.85 -3.47 10.93
C LYS A 68 16.16 -2.67 12.02
N LYS A 69 16.12 -3.24 13.22
CA LYS A 69 15.72 -2.51 14.42
C LYS A 69 16.91 -2.45 15.37
N SER A 70 17.20 -1.27 15.89
CA SER A 70 18.23 -1.04 16.92
C SER A 70 17.57 -0.65 18.22
N LYS A 71 18.25 -0.89 19.35
CA LYS A 71 17.74 -0.49 20.66
C LYS A 71 18.26 0.91 20.99
N VAL A 72 17.35 1.88 21.15
CA VAL A 72 17.64 3.26 21.56
C VAL A 72 16.78 3.53 22.80
N ASP A 73 17.39 3.93 23.90
CA ASP A 73 16.71 4.20 25.19
C ASP A 73 15.77 3.08 25.63
N GLY A 74 16.22 1.83 25.49
CA GLY A 74 15.43 0.66 25.86
C GLY A 74 14.37 0.24 24.83
N LYS A 75 14.09 1.06 23.81
CA LYS A 75 13.05 0.83 22.80
C LYS A 75 13.64 0.36 21.47
N MET A 76 12.96 -0.56 20.80
CA MET A 76 13.35 -1.01 19.46
C MET A 76 12.91 0.02 18.42
N VAL A 77 13.85 0.72 17.83
CA VAL A 77 13.63 1.75 16.81
C VAL A 77 13.95 1.16 15.43
N PRO A 78 13.02 1.21 14.46
CA PRO A 78 13.27 0.76 13.11
C PRO A 78 14.17 1.74 12.35
N THR A 79 15.15 1.20 11.63
CA THR A 79 15.93 1.93 10.62
C THR A 79 15.25 1.75 9.26
N PRO A 80 14.93 2.85 8.54
CA PRO A 80 14.38 2.77 7.19
C PRO A 80 15.29 2.01 6.24
N MET A 81 14.70 1.33 5.26
CA MET A 81 15.48 0.70 4.18
C MET A 81 16.15 1.74 3.31
N SER A 82 17.41 1.49 2.94
CA SER A 82 18.10 2.31 1.95
C SER A 82 17.56 2.02 0.53
N VAL A 83 17.67 3.03 -0.35
CA VAL A 83 17.25 2.91 -1.75
C VAL A 83 18.08 1.84 -2.45
N GLU A 84 19.36 1.75 -2.12
CA GLU A 84 20.31 0.78 -2.66
C GLU A 84 19.88 -0.65 -2.29
N LYS A 85 19.47 -0.86 -1.04
CA LYS A 85 19.01 -2.18 -0.57
C LYS A 85 17.69 -2.58 -1.22
N VAL A 86 16.77 -1.63 -1.37
CA VAL A 86 15.50 -1.83 -2.08
C VAL A 86 15.76 -2.23 -3.54
N LYS A 87 16.64 -1.52 -4.23
CA LYS A 87 17.04 -1.84 -5.62
C LYS A 87 17.70 -3.21 -5.72
N ALA A 88 18.60 -3.55 -4.80
CA ALA A 88 19.26 -4.86 -4.77
C ALA A 88 18.26 -6.01 -4.60
N LEU A 89 17.29 -5.86 -3.67
CA LEU A 89 16.25 -6.86 -3.47
C LEU A 89 15.39 -7.06 -4.73
N TYR A 90 15.00 -5.97 -5.40
CA TYR A 90 14.28 -6.08 -6.67
C TYR A 90 15.09 -6.74 -7.78
N ALA A 91 16.40 -6.45 -7.87
CA ALA A 91 17.29 -7.09 -8.84
C ALA A 91 17.42 -8.61 -8.59
N GLU A 92 17.32 -9.05 -7.34
CA GLU A 92 17.26 -10.46 -6.95
C GLU A 92 15.85 -11.09 -7.11
N GLY A 93 14.87 -10.35 -7.64
CA GLY A 93 13.48 -10.82 -7.76
C GLY A 93 12.73 -10.91 -6.43
N LYS A 94 13.25 -10.29 -5.36
CA LYS A 94 12.66 -10.28 -4.01
C LYS A 94 11.86 -9.01 -3.77
N SER A 95 10.75 -9.12 -3.04
CA SER A 95 9.95 -7.96 -2.65
C SER A 95 10.43 -7.43 -1.29
N PRO A 96 10.93 -6.18 -1.20
CA PRO A 96 11.36 -5.58 0.07
C PRO A 96 10.18 -5.35 1.04
N PHE A 97 8.96 -5.32 0.52
CA PHE A 97 7.76 -5.03 1.29
C PHE A 97 7.13 -6.29 1.92
N GLN A 98 7.58 -7.49 1.56
CA GLN A 98 7.11 -8.74 2.17
C GLN A 98 7.97 -9.11 3.38
N CYS A 99 7.35 -9.26 4.56
CA CYS A 99 8.08 -9.61 5.79
C CYS A 99 8.93 -10.88 5.63
N LYS A 100 8.44 -11.87 4.87
CA LYS A 100 9.14 -13.15 4.62
C LYS A 100 10.48 -13.00 3.90
N THR A 101 10.68 -11.91 3.16
CA THR A 101 11.93 -11.64 2.43
C THR A 101 13.14 -11.62 3.36
N CYS A 102 12.98 -11.11 4.58
CA CYS A 102 14.03 -11.07 5.60
C CYS A 102 13.74 -11.97 6.80
N HIS A 103 12.47 -12.23 7.12
CA HIS A 103 12.07 -13.04 8.28
C HIS A 103 11.82 -14.52 7.96
N GLY A 104 11.99 -14.94 6.71
CA GLY A 104 11.76 -16.31 6.25
C GLY A 104 10.30 -16.76 6.32
N ASP A 105 10.10 -18.08 6.26
CA ASP A 105 8.77 -18.68 6.38
C ASP A 105 8.30 -18.69 7.84
N LEU A 106 7.61 -17.62 8.22
CA LEU A 106 7.03 -17.46 9.54
C LEU A 106 5.82 -18.38 9.73
N LYS A 107 5.74 -19.04 10.89
CA LYS A 107 4.54 -19.78 11.32
C LYS A 107 3.43 -18.80 11.68
N LYS A 108 2.17 -19.25 11.65
CA LYS A 108 0.99 -18.48 12.11
C LYS A 108 1.19 -17.81 13.48
N ALA A 109 1.82 -18.50 14.43
CA ALA A 109 2.10 -17.94 15.75
C ALA A 109 3.11 -16.78 15.71
N GLN A 110 4.10 -16.85 14.81
CA GLN A 110 5.09 -15.78 14.62
C GLN A 110 4.46 -14.57 13.92
N PHE A 111 3.64 -14.77 12.88
CA PHE A 111 2.85 -13.67 12.29
C PHE A 111 1.95 -13.01 13.32
N LYS A 112 1.23 -13.81 14.12
CA LYS A 112 0.41 -13.28 15.23
C LYS A 112 1.28 -12.42 16.15
N LYS A 113 2.44 -12.92 16.60
CA LYS A 113 3.32 -12.16 17.49
C LYS A 113 3.81 -10.87 16.83
N LEU A 114 4.29 -10.93 15.59
CA LEU A 114 4.86 -9.80 14.84
C LEU A 114 3.85 -8.67 14.65
N PHE A 115 2.62 -8.99 14.21
CA PHE A 115 1.59 -7.98 13.99
C PHE A 115 1.09 -7.38 15.31
N HIS A 116 0.87 -8.18 16.36
CA HIS A 116 0.48 -7.63 17.66
C HIS A 116 1.63 -6.86 18.34
N SER A 117 2.90 -7.20 18.08
CA SER A 117 4.02 -6.44 18.60
C SER A 117 4.28 -5.15 17.83
N ASN A 118 3.98 -5.10 16.52
CA ASN A 118 4.20 -3.89 15.72
C ASN A 118 2.99 -2.96 15.74
N CYS A 119 1.79 -3.48 15.46
CA CYS A 119 0.58 -2.66 15.31
C CYS A 119 -0.03 -2.30 16.67
N LEU A 120 -0.29 -3.31 17.51
CA LEU A 120 -1.02 -3.10 18.77
C LEU A 120 -0.18 -2.37 19.81
N SER A 121 1.14 -2.54 19.84
CA SER A 121 2.01 -1.81 20.77
C SER A 121 2.00 -0.31 20.48
N CYS A 122 2.15 0.08 19.21
CA CYS A 122 2.07 1.47 18.77
C CYS A 122 0.70 2.05 19.09
N HIS A 123 -0.40 1.35 18.72
CA HIS A 123 -1.74 1.84 19.03
C HIS A 123 -2.00 1.99 20.53
N LYS A 124 -1.45 1.11 21.37
CA LYS A 124 -1.54 1.23 22.83
C LYS A 124 -0.76 2.44 23.36
N ALA A 125 0.46 2.66 22.87
CA ALA A 125 1.26 3.81 23.25
C ALA A 125 0.56 5.13 22.88
N MET A 126 0.15 5.25 21.62
CA MET A 126 -0.57 6.43 21.13
C MET A 126 -1.94 6.63 21.80
N LYS A 127 -2.60 5.54 22.22
CA LYS A 127 -3.83 5.62 23.01
C LYS A 127 -3.59 6.14 24.43
N ALA A 128 -2.46 5.78 25.05
CA ALA A 128 -2.05 6.35 26.33
C ALA A 128 -1.76 7.86 26.20
N GLU A 129 -1.35 8.32 25.02
CA GLU A 129 -1.23 9.74 24.66
C GLU A 129 -2.57 10.40 24.27
N GLY A 130 -3.70 9.71 24.45
CA GLY A 130 -5.04 10.25 24.21
C GLY A 130 -5.58 10.09 22.78
N LYS A 131 -4.84 9.43 21.87
CA LYS A 131 -5.34 9.19 20.50
C LYS A 131 -6.38 8.07 20.46
N LYS A 132 -7.43 8.25 19.66
CA LYS A 132 -8.49 7.26 19.45
C LYS A 132 -8.06 6.22 18.41
N LEU A 133 -7.37 5.17 18.85
CA LEU A 133 -6.86 4.11 17.98
C LEU A 133 -7.44 2.74 18.32
N PRO A 134 -7.57 1.84 17.34
CA PRO A 134 -8.13 0.52 17.56
C PRO A 134 -7.17 -0.33 18.39
N THR A 135 -7.64 -0.80 19.55
CA THR A 135 -6.84 -1.64 20.46
C THR A 135 -7.56 -2.93 20.86
N LYS A 136 -8.85 -3.08 20.55
CA LYS A 136 -9.61 -4.31 20.83
C LYS A 136 -9.50 -5.26 19.64
N CYS A 137 -9.58 -6.56 19.89
CA CYS A 137 -9.42 -7.58 18.86
C CYS A 137 -10.35 -7.38 17.66
N ARG A 138 -11.62 -7.02 17.91
CA ARG A 138 -12.65 -6.83 16.88
C ARG A 138 -12.59 -5.48 16.17
N ASP A 139 -11.79 -4.55 16.67
CA ASP A 139 -11.57 -3.26 16.00
C ASP A 139 -10.67 -3.46 14.76
N CYS A 140 -9.74 -4.42 14.82
CA CYS A 140 -8.86 -4.79 13.71
C CYS A 140 -9.40 -6.00 12.92
N HIS A 141 -9.88 -7.04 13.62
CA HIS A 141 -10.38 -8.27 13.00
C HIS A 141 -11.88 -8.19 12.70
N VAL A 142 -12.24 -7.47 11.64
CA VAL A 142 -13.63 -7.28 11.23
C VAL A 142 -14.17 -8.51 10.48
N LYS A 143 -15.39 -8.95 10.79
CA LYS A 143 -16.07 -9.98 10.00
C LYS A 143 -16.55 -9.37 8.67
N THR A 144 -16.28 -10.08 7.59
CA THR A 144 -16.30 -9.67 6.16
C THR A 144 -17.58 -9.07 5.58
N LYS A 145 -18.67 -8.86 6.36
CA LYS A 145 -19.90 -8.22 5.83
C LYS A 145 -19.80 -6.70 5.60
N LYS A 146 -18.74 -6.01 6.05
CA LYS A 146 -18.62 -4.53 6.01
C LYS A 146 -17.52 -3.95 5.10
N VAL A 147 -16.67 -4.76 4.48
CA VAL A 147 -15.55 -4.23 3.66
C VAL A 147 -15.96 -4.21 2.19
N ARG A 148 -16.74 -3.20 1.78
CA ARG A 148 -17.18 -3.00 0.38
C ARG A 148 -16.27 -2.11 -0.47
N LYS A 149 -15.12 -1.69 0.05
CA LYS A 149 -14.13 -0.92 -0.71
C LYS A 149 -12.82 -1.67 -0.61
N ALA A 150 -12.11 -1.82 -1.73
CA ALA A 150 -10.76 -2.38 -1.73
C ALA A 150 -9.93 -1.60 -0.71
N VAL A 151 -9.71 -2.21 0.45
CA VAL A 151 -8.76 -1.72 1.43
C VAL A 151 -7.55 -2.58 1.20
N GLU A 152 -6.43 -1.93 0.92
CA GLU A 152 -5.13 -2.58 0.79
C GLU A 152 -4.98 -3.66 1.87
N GLY A 153 -4.67 -4.87 1.41
CA GLY A 153 -4.48 -6.04 2.26
C GLY A 153 -2.98 -6.28 2.46
N CYS A 154 -2.62 -6.72 3.66
CA CYS A 154 -1.34 -7.38 3.92
C CYS A 154 -1.40 -8.86 3.54
#